data_AF-A0A7C1GT14-F1
#
_entry.id   AF-A0A7C1GT14-F1
#
_cell.length_a   1.000
_cell.length_b   1.000
_cell.length_c   1.000
_cell.angle_alpha   90.00
_cell.angle_beta   90.00
_cell.angle_gamma   90.00
#
_symmetry.space_group_name_H-M   'P 1'
#
loop_
_entity.id
_entity.type
_entity.pdbx_description
1 polymer ?
#
loop_
_entity_poly.entity_id
_entity_poly.type
_entity_poly.pdbx_seq_one_letter_code
_entity_poly.pdbx_strand_id
1 'polypeptide(L)'
;MDLAYDKTREREIYSRLREREEKYRAIVESTDDIIFELDRESRLIAVFGSWIENSETDTDFFIGKTAADILPEGTAEVHIMNNKIALSGEPTTYEWSFGEGLDQKYYSINLSPVFDDNGEVSGLVGIGRDITELKKAEEALRRSRDDLLLTMSSLLKVKDPYTVDHQRKVERISTAIAERLKLPNERLEALRIAAIVHDIGKLSIPADILNKPGKLNEI
;
A
#
# COMPACT_ATOMS: atom_id res chain seq x y z
N MET A 1 38.48 13.12 -46.89
CA MET A 1 37.80 11.81 -46.96
C MET A 1 36.86 11.76 -45.75
N ASP A 2 35.91 12.71 -45.63
CA ASP A 2 35.40 13.09 -44.30
C ASP A 2 33.89 13.38 -44.18
N LEU A 3 33.16 13.61 -45.28
CA LEU A 3 31.70 13.88 -45.16
C LEU A 3 30.85 12.61 -44.96
N ALA A 4 31.33 11.45 -45.41
CA ALA A 4 30.61 10.19 -45.29
C ALA A 4 30.70 9.59 -43.88
N TYR A 5 31.81 9.85 -43.17
CA TYR A 5 32.02 9.37 -41.79
C TYR A 5 31.16 10.17 -40.79
N ASP A 6 31.05 11.48 -40.98
CA ASP A 6 30.23 12.38 -40.14
C ASP A 6 28.73 12.02 -40.20
N LYS A 7 28.18 11.83 -41.42
CA LYS A 7 26.78 11.39 -41.60
C LYS A 7 26.49 9.98 -41.06
N THR A 8 27.50 9.11 -40.99
CA THR A 8 27.33 7.76 -40.44
C THR A 8 27.24 7.79 -38.92
N ARG A 9 28.10 8.60 -38.28
CA ARG A 9 28.09 8.81 -36.81
C ARG A 9 26.81 9.49 -36.34
N GLU A 10 26.34 10.50 -37.08
CA GLU A 10 25.07 11.17 -36.80
C GLU A 10 23.89 10.18 -36.86
N ARG A 11 23.81 9.36 -37.92
CA ARG A 11 22.77 8.33 -38.05
C ARG A 11 22.82 7.28 -36.93
N GLU A 12 24.00 6.87 -36.49
CA GLU A 12 24.14 5.94 -35.37
C GLU A 12 23.65 6.56 -34.04
N ILE A 13 23.92 7.85 -33.80
CA ILE A 13 23.45 8.56 -32.59
C ILE A 13 21.93 8.66 -32.61
N TYR A 14 21.34 9.09 -33.73
CA TYR A 14 19.88 9.16 -33.86
C TYR A 14 19.22 7.78 -33.75
N SER A 15 19.83 6.73 -34.31
CA SER A 15 19.33 5.37 -34.19
C SER A 15 19.34 4.89 -32.74
N ARG A 16 20.43 5.10 -31.99
CA ARG A 16 20.52 4.73 -30.58
C ARG A 16 19.58 5.54 -29.69
N LEU A 17 19.40 6.82 -30.00
CA LEU A 17 18.45 7.68 -29.28
C LEU A 17 17.02 7.16 -29.49
N ARG A 18 16.65 6.86 -30.74
CA ARG A 18 15.36 6.30 -31.09
C ARG A 18 15.11 4.93 -30.46
N GLU A 19 16.07 4.01 -30.51
CA GLU A 19 15.94 2.69 -29.86
C GLU A 19 15.74 2.82 -28.34
N ARG A 20 16.43 3.77 -27.70
CA ARG A 20 16.22 4.04 -26.27
C ARG A 20 14.84 4.62 -26.02
N GLU A 21 14.41 5.61 -26.80
CA GLU A 21 13.09 6.22 -26.69
C GLU A 21 11.97 5.18 -26.87
N GLU A 22 12.04 4.36 -27.92
CA GLU A 22 11.07 3.29 -28.19
C GLU A 22 11.05 2.26 -27.05
N LYS A 23 12.22 1.90 -26.49
CA LYS A 23 12.30 1.00 -25.34
C LYS A 23 11.71 1.61 -24.07
N TYR A 24 12.00 2.88 -23.77
CA TYR A 24 11.43 3.57 -22.60
C TYR A 24 9.92 3.70 -22.73
N ARG A 25 9.46 4.11 -23.91
CA ARG A 25 8.04 4.20 -24.24
C ARG A 25 7.33 2.86 -24.04
N ALA A 26 7.90 1.76 -24.55
CA ALA A 26 7.32 0.42 -24.37
C ALA A 26 7.25 0.00 -22.88
N ILE A 27 8.23 0.36 -22.05
CA ILE A 27 8.21 0.08 -20.61
C ILE A 27 7.08 0.86 -19.93
N VAL A 28 6.98 2.15 -20.23
CA VAL A 28 5.95 3.06 -19.70
C VAL A 28 4.56 2.57 -20.10
N GLU A 29 4.34 2.25 -21.38
CA GLU A 29 3.05 1.79 -21.93
C GLU A 29 2.67 0.37 -21.46
N SER A 30 3.64 -0.45 -21.07
CA SER A 30 3.37 -1.81 -20.57
C SER A 30 2.82 -1.86 -19.14
N THR A 31 2.79 -0.74 -18.44
CA THR A 31 2.34 -0.66 -17.04
C THR A 31 1.07 0.18 -16.95
N ASP A 32 0.13 -0.22 -16.08
CA ASP A 32 -1.06 0.57 -15.76
C ASP A 32 -0.80 1.66 -14.71
N ASP A 33 0.46 2.08 -14.57
CA ASP A 33 0.90 3.12 -13.66
C ASP A 33 0.86 4.48 -14.34
N ILE A 34 0.61 5.51 -13.54
CA ILE A 34 0.79 6.90 -13.90
C ILE A 34 2.27 7.22 -13.79
N ILE A 35 2.85 7.81 -14.82
CA ILE A 35 4.19 8.36 -14.75
C ILE A 35 4.08 9.85 -14.98
N PHE A 36 4.72 10.64 -14.14
CA PHE A 36 4.64 12.09 -14.25
C PHE A 36 5.95 12.74 -13.88
N GLU A 37 6.15 13.95 -14.39
CA GLU A 37 7.32 14.77 -14.11
C GLU A 37 6.87 16.09 -13.51
N LEU A 38 7.64 16.58 -12.53
CA LEU A 38 7.41 17.86 -11.88
C LEU A 38 8.65 18.75 -11.99
N ASP A 39 8.45 20.05 -12.17
CA ASP A 39 9.52 21.04 -12.01
C ASP A 39 9.86 21.30 -10.52
N ARG A 40 10.82 22.21 -10.26
CA ARG A 40 11.26 22.59 -8.91
C ARG A 40 10.15 23.26 -8.10
N GLU A 41 9.18 23.85 -8.77
CA GLU A 41 7.98 24.48 -8.22
C GLU A 41 6.82 23.49 -8.04
N SER A 42 7.05 22.19 -8.24
CA SER A 42 6.05 21.12 -8.15
C SER A 42 4.91 21.22 -9.17
N ARG A 43 5.16 21.83 -10.32
CA ARG A 43 4.22 21.88 -11.44
C ARG A 43 4.45 20.71 -12.38
N LEU A 44 3.36 20.12 -12.86
CA LEU A 44 3.41 19.05 -13.86
C LEU A 44 4.01 19.54 -15.18
N ILE A 45 5.09 18.91 -15.61
CA ILE A 45 5.71 19.18 -16.92
C ILE A 45 5.41 18.08 -17.94
N ALA A 46 5.15 16.86 -17.47
CA ALA A 46 4.76 15.74 -18.30
C ALA A 46 3.93 14.74 -17.50
N VAL A 47 3.05 14.01 -18.20
CA VAL A 47 2.26 12.92 -17.64
C VAL A 47 2.08 11.85 -18.72
N PHE A 48 2.25 10.59 -18.34
CA PHE A 48 2.19 9.42 -19.18
C PHE A 48 1.39 8.33 -18.47
N GLY A 49 0.77 7.43 -19.23
CA GLY A 49 0.07 6.27 -18.70
C GLY A 49 -1.04 5.80 -19.62
N SER A 50 -1.35 4.50 -19.58
CA SER A 50 -2.37 3.87 -20.43
C SER A 50 -3.77 4.44 -20.20
N TRP A 51 -4.05 4.99 -19.01
CA TRP A 51 -5.34 5.62 -18.72
C TRP A 51 -5.56 6.91 -19.52
N ILE A 52 -4.48 7.57 -19.95
CA ILE A 52 -4.56 8.91 -20.55
C ILE A 52 -5.13 8.78 -21.95
N GLU A 53 -4.64 7.80 -22.69
CA GLU A 53 -5.10 7.44 -24.02
C GLU A 53 -6.57 7.02 -24.04
N ASN A 54 -7.07 6.50 -22.92
CA ASN A 54 -8.45 6.05 -22.75
C ASN A 54 -9.36 7.07 -22.06
N SER A 55 -8.83 8.23 -21.65
CA SER A 55 -9.59 9.27 -20.95
C SER A 55 -10.07 10.35 -21.92
N GLU A 56 -11.24 10.93 -21.65
CA GLU A 56 -11.72 12.12 -22.37
C GLU A 56 -10.99 13.41 -21.93
N THR A 57 -10.02 13.31 -21.02
CA THR A 57 -9.35 14.47 -20.42
C THR A 57 -8.07 14.77 -21.19
N ASP A 58 -7.98 16.00 -21.68
CA ASP A 58 -6.78 16.50 -22.34
C ASP A 58 -5.61 16.57 -21.36
N THR A 59 -4.47 15.96 -21.70
CA THR A 59 -3.24 16.04 -20.90
C THR A 59 -2.78 17.47 -20.70
N ASP A 60 -3.06 18.34 -21.67
CA ASP A 60 -2.68 19.75 -21.62
C ASP A 60 -3.37 20.48 -20.46
N PHE A 61 -4.48 19.96 -19.96
CA PHE A 61 -5.12 20.49 -18.75
C PHE A 61 -4.19 20.40 -17.54
N PHE A 62 -3.40 19.33 -17.40
CA PHE A 62 -2.57 19.09 -16.21
C PHE A 62 -1.26 19.85 -16.23
N ILE A 63 -0.76 20.21 -17.41
CA ILE A 63 0.56 20.84 -17.57
C ILE A 63 0.59 22.23 -16.90
N GLY A 64 1.66 22.51 -16.15
CA GLY A 64 1.88 23.75 -15.39
C GLY A 64 1.11 23.86 -14.08
N LYS A 65 0.22 22.91 -13.78
CA LYS A 65 -0.57 22.87 -12.55
C LYS A 65 0.15 22.10 -11.44
N THR A 66 -0.11 22.51 -10.20
CA THR A 66 0.31 21.81 -9.00
C THR A 66 -0.76 20.82 -8.53
N ALA A 67 -0.41 19.92 -7.60
CA ALA A 67 -1.40 19.04 -6.97
C ALA A 67 -2.58 19.82 -6.35
N ALA A 68 -2.34 21.01 -5.80
CA ALA A 68 -3.40 21.86 -5.22
C ALA A 68 -4.35 22.46 -6.26
N ASP A 69 -3.91 22.59 -7.52
CA ASP A 69 -4.75 23.09 -8.61
C ASP A 69 -5.63 22.00 -9.24
N ILE A 70 -5.28 20.72 -9.03
CA ILE A 70 -5.90 19.56 -9.68
C ILE A 70 -6.76 18.76 -8.71
N LEU A 71 -6.29 18.59 -7.48
CA LEU A 71 -6.92 17.72 -6.50
C LEU A 71 -7.95 18.46 -5.63
N PRO A 72 -8.94 17.74 -5.05
CA PRO A 72 -9.87 18.32 -4.09
C PRO A 72 -9.18 18.99 -2.90
N GLU A 73 -9.84 20.00 -2.33
CA GLU A 73 -9.35 20.73 -1.17
C GLU A 73 -9.06 19.78 0.02
N GLY A 74 -7.92 19.97 0.68
CA GLY A 74 -7.48 19.13 1.81
C GLY A 74 -6.88 17.77 1.43
N THR A 75 -6.69 17.47 0.13
CA THR A 75 -6.02 16.24 -0.33
C THR A 75 -4.60 16.49 -0.87
N ALA A 76 -4.25 17.74 -1.15
CA ALA A 76 -2.97 18.10 -1.77
C ALA A 76 -1.79 18.13 -0.77
N GLU A 77 -2.04 18.25 0.53
CA GLU A 77 -1.00 18.42 1.56
C GLU A 77 0.01 17.26 1.58
N VAL A 78 -0.47 16.03 1.38
CA VAL A 78 0.40 14.84 1.34
C VAL A 78 1.40 14.93 0.18
N HIS A 79 0.96 15.41 -0.98
CA HIS A 79 1.82 15.60 -2.16
C HIS A 79 2.79 16.76 -1.93
N ILE A 80 2.32 17.89 -1.40
CA ILE A 80 3.17 19.05 -1.11
C ILE A 80 4.30 18.69 -0.13
N MET A 81 3.97 17.93 0.91
CA MET A 81 4.96 17.48 1.90
C MET A 81 6.00 16.55 1.27
N ASN A 82 5.56 15.56 0.50
CA ASN A 82 6.45 14.58 -0.11
C ASN A 82 7.30 15.17 -1.24
N ASN A 83 6.76 16.11 -2.02
CA ASN A 83 7.53 16.84 -3.03
C ASN A 83 8.68 17.62 -2.40
N LYS A 84 8.49 18.22 -1.21
CA LYS A 84 9.57 18.93 -0.50
C LYS A 84 10.71 17.99 -0.08
N ILE A 85 10.39 16.78 0.38
CA ILE A 85 11.38 15.75 0.74
C ILE A 85 12.13 15.30 -0.51
N ALA A 86 11.41 15.01 -1.60
CA ALA A 86 12.00 14.62 -2.86
C ALA A 86 12.91 15.71 -3.44
N LEU A 87 12.48 16.98 -3.37
CA LEU A 87 13.27 18.13 -3.84
C LEU A 87 14.52 18.41 -3.00
N SER A 88 14.62 17.88 -1.77
CA SER A 88 15.89 17.91 -1.01
C SER A 88 16.90 16.84 -1.44
N GLY A 89 16.56 16.02 -2.44
CA GLY A 89 17.42 14.96 -2.97
C GLY A 89 17.14 13.58 -2.38
N GLU A 90 16.10 13.42 -1.55
CA GLU A 90 15.75 12.14 -0.92
C GLU A 90 14.52 11.51 -1.59
N PRO A 91 14.61 10.31 -2.17
CA PRO A 91 13.44 9.66 -2.74
C PRO A 91 12.40 9.35 -1.64
N THR A 92 11.11 9.41 -2.00
CA THR A 92 10.02 9.13 -1.06
C THR A 92 8.96 8.23 -1.68
N THR A 93 8.34 7.40 -0.83
CA THR A 93 7.21 6.55 -1.16
C THR A 93 6.09 6.82 -0.16
N TYR A 94 4.89 7.07 -0.64
CA TYR A 94 3.74 7.31 0.21
C TYR A 94 2.45 6.79 -0.42
N GLU A 95 1.49 6.45 0.43
CA GLU A 95 0.15 6.10 0.00
C GLU A 95 -0.79 7.27 0.26
N TRP A 96 -1.78 7.43 -0.62
CA TRP A 96 -2.89 8.35 -0.41
C TRP A 96 -4.18 7.74 -0.97
N SER A 97 -5.30 8.33 -0.58
CA SER A 97 -6.61 7.91 -1.08
C SER A 97 -7.47 9.13 -1.36
N PHE A 98 -8.37 9.00 -2.32
CA PHE A 98 -9.43 9.96 -2.56
C PHE A 98 -10.77 9.25 -2.76
N GLY A 99 -11.85 9.99 -2.56
CA GLY A 99 -13.20 9.44 -2.49
C GLY A 99 -13.52 8.81 -1.13
N GLU A 100 -14.75 8.33 -0.97
CA GLU A 100 -15.25 7.76 0.27
C GLU A 100 -16.07 6.50 -0.02
N GLY A 101 -16.15 5.60 0.96
CA GLY A 101 -17.00 4.41 0.89
C GLY A 101 -16.60 3.47 -0.25
N LEU A 102 -17.55 3.14 -1.13
CA LEU A 102 -17.34 2.20 -2.23
C LEU A 102 -16.52 2.77 -3.38
N ASP A 103 -16.50 4.10 -3.52
CA ASP A 103 -15.76 4.80 -4.58
C ASP A 103 -14.36 5.23 -4.14
N GLN A 104 -13.95 4.86 -2.92
CA GLN A 104 -12.62 5.16 -2.41
C GLN A 104 -11.56 4.42 -3.23
N LYS A 105 -10.61 5.19 -3.75
CA LYS A 105 -9.43 4.66 -4.44
C LYS A 105 -8.17 4.91 -3.63
N TYR A 106 -7.22 4.00 -3.78
CA TYR A 106 -5.94 4.03 -3.09
C TYR A 106 -4.81 4.04 -4.10
N TYR A 107 -3.81 4.90 -3.87
CA TYR A 107 -2.66 5.04 -4.74
C TYR A 107 -1.37 4.99 -3.94
N SER A 108 -0.38 4.28 -4.45
CA SER A 108 1.01 4.34 -3.99
C SER A 108 1.80 5.23 -4.93
N ILE A 109 2.42 6.27 -4.41
CA ILE A 109 3.26 7.19 -5.17
C ILE A 109 4.72 6.99 -4.78
N ASN A 110 5.59 6.80 -5.77
CA ASN A 110 7.04 6.86 -5.63
C ASN A 110 7.54 8.13 -6.32
N LEU A 111 8.31 8.96 -5.61
CA LEU A 111 8.95 10.16 -6.14
C LEU A 111 10.46 10.04 -6.05
N SER A 112 11.13 10.33 -7.15
CA SER A 112 12.60 10.39 -7.24
C SER A 112 13.06 11.76 -7.73
N PRO A 113 14.09 12.37 -7.11
CA PRO A 113 14.71 13.57 -7.65
C PRO A 113 15.40 13.30 -8.98
N VAL A 114 15.27 14.24 -9.90
CA VAL A 114 16.07 14.31 -11.12
C VAL A 114 17.15 15.35 -10.89
N PHE A 115 18.40 15.00 -11.22
CA PHE A 115 19.55 15.88 -11.07
C PHE A 115 19.98 16.44 -12.43
N ASP A 116 20.38 17.70 -12.46
CA ASP A 116 21.05 18.30 -13.63
C ASP A 116 22.54 17.94 -13.69
N ASP A 117 23.23 18.46 -14.72
CA ASP A 117 24.67 18.25 -14.93
C ASP A 117 25.54 18.84 -13.80
N ASN A 118 25.01 19.76 -12.98
CA ASN A 118 25.69 20.34 -11.83
C ASN A 118 25.47 19.53 -10.54
N GLY A 119 24.64 18.48 -10.59
CA GLY A 119 24.24 17.70 -9.42
C GLY A 119 23.19 18.38 -8.55
N GLU A 120 22.53 19.43 -9.05
CA GLU A 120 21.39 20.06 -8.38
C GLU A 120 20.09 19.38 -8.79
N VAL A 121 19.10 19.33 -7.89
CA VAL A 121 17.77 18.81 -8.22
C VAL A 121 17.08 19.76 -9.20
N SER A 122 16.80 19.26 -10.41
CA SER A 122 16.13 19.99 -11.50
C SER A 122 14.62 19.77 -11.52
N GLY A 123 14.12 18.73 -10.84
CA GLY A 123 12.72 18.36 -10.78
C GLY A 123 12.52 16.99 -10.16
N LEU A 124 11.33 16.43 -10.30
CA LEU A 124 10.97 15.11 -9.79
C LEU A 124 10.38 14.23 -10.89
N VAL A 125 10.64 12.94 -10.83
CA VAL A 125 9.89 11.91 -11.55
C VAL A 125 9.06 11.13 -10.55
N GLY A 126 7.78 10.98 -10.85
CA GLY A 126 6.81 10.27 -10.05
C GLY A 126 6.20 9.08 -10.77
N ILE A 127 5.97 8.00 -10.02
CA ILE A 127 5.17 6.86 -10.46
C ILE A 127 4.01 6.71 -9.47
N GLY A 128 2.78 6.81 -9.97
CA GLY A 128 1.57 6.55 -9.21
C GLY A 128 0.93 5.24 -9.61
N ARG A 129 0.80 4.31 -8.67
CA ARG A 129 0.18 3.01 -8.88
C ARG A 129 -1.16 2.94 -8.17
N ASP A 130 -2.21 2.53 -8.88
CA ASP A 130 -3.49 2.18 -8.26
C ASP A 130 -3.33 0.88 -7.46
N ILE A 131 -3.53 0.95 -6.15
CA ILE A 131 -3.46 -0.18 -5.21
C ILE A 131 -4.84 -0.49 -4.62
N THR A 132 -5.92 0.00 -5.22
CA THR A 132 -7.29 -0.15 -4.71
C THR A 132 -7.69 -1.61 -4.58
N GLU A 133 -7.45 -2.42 -5.61
CA GLU A 133 -7.80 -3.85 -5.58
C GLU A 133 -6.93 -4.62 -4.59
N LEU A 134 -5.67 -4.23 -4.42
CA LEU A 134 -4.79 -4.78 -3.39
C LEU A 134 -5.35 -4.50 -1.99
N LYS A 135 -5.69 -3.24 -1.69
CA LYS A 135 -6.28 -2.85 -0.40
C LYS A 135 -7.62 -3.55 -0.13
N LYS A 136 -8.48 -3.68 -1.15
CA LYS A 136 -9.74 -4.42 -1.03
C LYS A 136 -9.50 -5.90 -0.73
N ALA A 137 -8.54 -6.54 -1.39
CA ALA A 137 -8.18 -7.93 -1.15
C ALA A 137 -7.60 -8.12 0.27
N GLU A 138 -6.74 -7.22 0.73
CA GLU A 138 -6.21 -7.23 2.10
C GLU A 138 -7.32 -7.08 3.16
N GLU A 139 -8.25 -6.14 2.95
CA GLU A 139 -9.41 -5.92 3.82
C GLU A 139 -10.34 -7.14 3.84
N ALA A 140 -10.62 -7.74 2.68
CA ALA A 140 -11.44 -8.95 2.58
C ALA A 140 -10.79 -10.15 3.28
N LEU A 141 -9.48 -10.34 3.11
CA LEU A 141 -8.72 -11.38 3.79
C LEU A 141 -8.74 -11.17 5.31
N ARG A 142 -8.56 -9.93 5.77
CA ARG A 142 -8.64 -9.57 7.18
C ARG A 142 -10.00 -9.91 7.77
N ARG A 143 -11.08 -9.51 7.10
CA ARG A 143 -12.47 -9.83 7.52
C ARG A 143 -12.71 -11.34 7.57
N SER A 144 -12.30 -12.07 6.54
CA SER A 144 -12.43 -13.54 6.52
C SER A 144 -11.68 -14.20 7.67
N ARG A 145 -10.49 -13.70 8.03
CA ARG A 145 -9.73 -14.19 9.19
C ARG A 145 -10.45 -13.90 10.50
N ASP A 146 -10.97 -12.69 10.68
CA ASP A 146 -11.72 -12.32 11.89
C ASP A 146 -13.02 -13.14 12.03
N ASP A 147 -13.76 -13.36 10.94
CA ASP A 147 -14.97 -14.19 10.93
C ASP A 147 -14.67 -15.66 11.28
N LEU A 148 -13.56 -16.19 10.78
CA LEU A 148 -13.09 -17.54 11.12
C LEU A 148 -12.76 -17.63 12.62
N LEU A 149 -12.06 -16.65 13.18
CA LEU A 149 -11.74 -16.60 14.61
C LEU A 149 -13.01 -16.52 15.48
N LEU A 150 -13.99 -15.71 15.08
CA LEU A 150 -15.28 -15.61 15.77
C LEU A 150 -16.07 -16.91 15.71
N THR A 151 -16.04 -17.60 14.58
CA THR A 151 -16.68 -18.92 14.40
C THR A 151 -16.03 -19.96 15.29
N MET A 152 -14.69 -20.02 15.33
CA MET A 152 -13.94 -20.91 16.22
C MET A 152 -14.25 -20.64 17.69
N SER A 153 -14.26 -19.37 18.11
CA SER A 153 -14.67 -18.98 19.45
C SER A 153 -16.09 -19.45 19.76
N SER A 154 -17.02 -19.33 18.82
CA SER A 154 -18.42 -19.74 18.98
C SER A 154 -18.59 -21.26 19.12
N LEU A 155 -17.83 -22.06 18.38
CA LEU A 155 -17.81 -23.53 18.51
C LEU A 155 -17.29 -23.97 19.90
N LEU A 156 -16.29 -23.27 20.45
CA LEU A 156 -15.81 -23.53 21.81
C LEU A 156 -16.92 -23.32 22.85
N LYS A 157 -17.81 -22.33 22.66
CA LYS A 157 -18.95 -22.08 23.56
C LYS A 157 -19.93 -23.25 23.62
N VAL A 158 -20.16 -23.92 22.49
CA VAL A 158 -21.08 -25.07 22.42
C VAL A 158 -20.52 -26.27 23.18
N LYS A 159 -19.20 -26.47 23.13
CA LYS A 159 -18.50 -27.54 23.84
C LYS A 159 -18.34 -27.26 25.34
N ASP A 160 -18.18 -25.99 25.72
CA ASP A 160 -17.95 -25.55 27.10
C ASP A 160 -18.67 -24.20 27.37
N PRO A 161 -19.96 -24.22 27.75
CA PRO A 161 -20.78 -23.02 27.95
C PRO A 161 -20.25 -22.05 29.02
N TYR A 162 -19.35 -22.50 29.89
CA TYR A 162 -18.86 -21.75 31.05
C TYR A 162 -17.63 -20.87 30.75
N THR A 163 -17.08 -20.89 29.53
CA THR A 163 -15.80 -20.24 29.19
C THR A 163 -15.89 -18.89 28.48
N VAL A 164 -17.08 -18.46 28.03
CA VAL A 164 -17.24 -17.27 27.17
C VAL A 164 -16.79 -15.97 27.87
N ASP A 165 -17.23 -15.81 29.12
CA ASP A 165 -16.83 -14.66 29.93
C ASP A 165 -15.35 -14.70 30.30
N HIS A 166 -14.77 -15.90 30.38
CA HIS A 166 -13.34 -16.07 30.67
C HIS A 166 -12.49 -15.68 29.46
N GLN A 167 -12.79 -16.19 28.27
CA GLN A 167 -12.04 -15.90 27.05
C GLN A 167 -12.02 -14.40 26.72
N ARG A 168 -13.18 -13.72 26.80
CA ARG A 168 -13.26 -12.26 26.58
C ARG A 168 -12.50 -11.46 27.64
N LYS A 169 -12.52 -11.91 28.90
CA LYS A 169 -11.74 -11.27 29.97
C LYS A 169 -10.25 -11.44 29.76
N VAL A 170 -9.81 -12.64 29.37
CA VAL A 170 -8.39 -12.93 29.09
C VAL A 170 -7.92 -12.08 27.93
N GLU A 171 -8.62 -12.09 26.79
CA GLU A 171 -8.30 -11.25 25.62
C GLU A 171 -8.15 -9.77 26.04
N ARG A 172 -9.18 -9.20 26.67
CA ARG A 172 -9.20 -7.78 27.04
C ARG A 172 -8.05 -7.41 27.98
N ILE A 173 -7.78 -8.25 28.99
CA ILE A 173 -6.72 -7.98 29.97
C ILE A 173 -5.34 -8.16 29.34
N SER A 174 -5.13 -9.22 28.55
CA SER A 174 -3.85 -9.48 27.90
C SER A 174 -3.48 -8.37 26.92
N THR A 175 -4.45 -7.90 26.12
CA THR A 175 -4.22 -6.80 25.15
C THR A 175 -3.92 -5.49 25.87
N ALA A 176 -4.68 -5.13 26.91
CA ALA A 176 -4.43 -3.90 27.68
C ALA A 176 -3.04 -3.90 28.37
N ILE A 177 -2.60 -5.06 28.88
CA ILE A 177 -1.25 -5.21 29.43
C ILE A 177 -0.20 -5.00 28.34
N ALA A 178 -0.36 -5.66 27.19
CA ALA A 178 0.57 -5.58 26.08
C ALA A 178 0.68 -4.16 25.48
N GLU A 179 -0.44 -3.43 25.40
CA GLU A 179 -0.46 -2.02 24.97
C GLU A 179 0.35 -1.16 25.94
N ARG A 180 0.17 -1.38 27.24
CA ARG A 180 0.89 -0.63 28.29
C ARG A 180 2.38 -0.97 28.34
N LEU A 181 2.74 -2.18 27.93
CA LEU A 181 4.13 -2.61 27.71
C LEU A 181 4.72 -2.12 26.38
N LYS A 182 3.93 -1.41 25.56
CA LYS A 182 4.32 -0.91 24.23
C LYS A 182 4.85 -2.01 23.33
N LEU A 183 4.20 -3.19 23.37
CA LEU A 183 4.55 -4.25 22.43
C LEU A 183 4.28 -3.80 20.98
N PRO A 184 5.10 -4.25 20.02
CA PRO A 184 4.83 -4.02 18.60
C PRO A 184 3.44 -4.53 18.20
N ASN A 185 2.78 -3.86 17.25
CA ASN A 185 1.43 -4.22 16.79
C ASN A 185 1.30 -5.69 16.37
N GLU A 186 2.33 -6.26 15.74
CA GLU A 186 2.37 -7.67 15.37
C GLU A 186 2.25 -8.60 16.59
N ARG A 187 2.89 -8.23 17.71
CA ARG A 187 2.81 -9.00 18.96
C ARG A 187 1.49 -8.81 19.68
N LEU A 188 0.91 -7.61 19.60
CA LEU A 188 -0.43 -7.33 20.12
C LEU A 188 -1.47 -8.22 19.43
N GLU A 189 -1.43 -8.26 18.09
CA GLU A 189 -2.38 -9.06 17.32
C GLU A 189 -2.17 -10.56 17.54
N ALA A 190 -0.92 -11.03 17.61
CA ALA A 190 -0.63 -12.42 17.96
C ALA A 190 -1.18 -12.79 19.35
N LEU A 191 -1.04 -11.91 20.35
CA LEU A 191 -1.54 -12.13 21.71
C LEU A 191 -3.07 -12.14 21.75
N ARG A 192 -3.73 -11.23 21.04
CA ARG A 192 -5.19 -11.19 20.90
C ARG A 192 -5.73 -12.50 20.36
N ILE A 193 -5.16 -12.97 19.24
CA ILE A 193 -5.55 -14.23 18.61
C ILE A 193 -5.31 -15.41 19.56
N ALA A 194 -4.14 -15.48 20.18
CA ALA A 194 -3.81 -16.54 21.13
C ALA A 194 -4.80 -16.57 22.30
N ALA A 195 -5.20 -15.42 22.84
CA ALA A 195 -6.19 -15.36 23.92
C ALA A 195 -7.58 -15.87 23.50
N ILE A 196 -8.01 -15.57 22.27
CA ILE A 196 -9.29 -16.04 21.73
C ILE A 196 -9.29 -17.56 21.55
N VAL A 197 -8.18 -18.15 21.09
CA VAL A 197 -8.10 -19.57 20.73
C VAL A 197 -7.35 -20.45 21.76
N HIS A 198 -6.91 -19.91 22.90
CA HIS A 198 -6.05 -20.66 23.84
C HIS A 198 -6.65 -22.00 24.30
N ASP A 199 -7.97 -22.05 24.42
CA ASP A 199 -8.74 -23.20 24.87
C ASP A 199 -9.15 -24.15 23.72
N ILE A 200 -8.62 -23.94 22.51
CA ILE A 200 -9.00 -24.72 21.32
C ILE A 200 -8.79 -26.24 21.49
N GLY A 201 -7.80 -26.64 22.28
CA GLY A 201 -7.51 -28.04 22.58
C GLY A 201 -8.67 -28.80 23.24
N LYS A 202 -9.61 -28.09 23.89
CA LYS A 202 -10.81 -28.69 24.48
C LYS A 202 -11.74 -29.33 23.44
N LEU A 203 -11.69 -28.91 22.17
CA LEU A 203 -12.52 -29.49 21.11
C LEU A 203 -12.30 -30.99 20.94
N SER A 204 -11.04 -31.44 21.02
CA SER A 204 -10.65 -32.84 20.87
C SER A 204 -11.03 -33.72 22.07
N ILE A 205 -11.46 -33.13 23.18
CA ILE A 205 -11.82 -33.85 24.40
C ILE A 205 -13.32 -34.21 24.35
N PRO A 206 -13.70 -35.49 24.61
CA PRO A 206 -15.10 -35.88 24.78
C PRO A 206 -15.81 -35.08 25.88
N ALA A 207 -17.08 -34.72 25.66
CA ALA A 207 -17.83 -33.86 26.59
C ALA A 207 -17.96 -34.48 27.99
N ASP A 208 -18.08 -35.81 28.08
CA ASP A 208 -18.18 -36.53 29.36
C ASP A 208 -16.88 -36.51 30.18
N ILE A 209 -15.74 -36.33 29.50
CA ILE A 209 -14.43 -36.16 30.15
C ILE A 209 -14.27 -34.69 30.56
N LEU A 210 -14.61 -33.76 29.67
CA LEU A 210 -14.50 -32.32 29.91
C LEU A 210 -15.41 -31.85 31.06
N ASN A 211 -16.63 -32.40 31.14
CA ASN A 211 -17.65 -32.04 32.12
C ASN A 211 -17.85 -33.11 33.21
N LYS A 212 -16.87 -34.00 33.42
CA LYS A 212 -17.00 -35.12 34.37
C LYS A 212 -17.40 -34.61 35.77
N PRO A 213 -18.56 -35.00 36.30
CA PRO A 213 -18.93 -34.63 37.66
C PRO A 213 -18.08 -35.42 38.66
N GLY A 214 -17.33 -34.72 39.52
CA GLY A 214 -16.52 -35.33 40.58
C GLY A 214 -15.04 -34.97 40.50
N LYS A 215 -14.25 -35.43 41.49
CA LYS A 215 -12.80 -35.19 41.50
C LYS A 215 -12.09 -36.00 40.41
N LEU A 216 -10.98 -35.48 39.91
CA LEU A 216 -10.04 -36.26 39.11
C LEU A 216 -9.54 -37.43 39.97
N ASN A 217 -9.52 -38.63 39.41
CA ASN A 217 -8.92 -39.77 40.09
C ASN A 217 -7.40 -39.58 40.05
N GLU A 218 -6.70 -39.85 41.15
CA GLU A 218 -5.25 -40.00 41.10
C GLU A 218 -4.94 -41.20 40.19
N ILE A 219 -4.12 -40.96 39.16
CA ILE A 219 -3.64 -41.99 38.23
C ILE A 219 -2.50 -42.75 38.91
#